data_AF-U2LYU5-F1
#
_entry.id   AF-U2LYU5-F1
#
_cell.length_a   1.000
_cell.length_b   1.000
_cell.length_c   1.000
_cell.angle_alpha   90.00
_cell.angle_beta   90.00
_cell.angle_gamma   90.00
#
_symmetry.space_group_name_H-M   'P 1'
#
loop_
_entity.id
_entity.type
_entity.pdbx_description
1 polymer ?
#
loop_
_entity_poly.entity_id
_entity_poly.type
_entity_poly.pdbx_seq_one_letter_code
_entity_poly.pdbx_strand_id
1 'polypeptide(L)'
;FFKNGARPGGVLEHPGVLKDPSKLRESWHAVYGGTMNTGRIAVLEEGVKYQQIAIPPEEAQFLETRKFQIDEIARLYRVPPHMVGDLEKSSFNNIEQQSLEFVKYTLNPWVVRWEQSLQKALLTDRERKEYFIRFKVDGLLRGDYKSRMEGYAIGRQNG
;
A
#
# COMPACT_ATOMS: atom_id res chain seq x y z
N PHE A 1 7.55 -8.77 -18.79
CA PHE A 1 8.35 -7.53 -18.89
C PHE A 1 9.65 -7.66 -18.08
N PHE A 2 9.62 -7.74 -16.75
CA PHE A 2 10.83 -7.83 -15.91
C PHE A 2 11.68 -9.11 -16.03
N LYS A 3 11.14 -10.21 -16.59
CA LYS A 3 11.87 -11.49 -16.68
C LYS A 3 12.77 -11.62 -17.92
N ASN A 4 12.50 -10.87 -18.99
CA ASN A 4 13.22 -10.95 -20.28
C ASN A 4 13.71 -9.58 -20.79
N GLY A 5 13.63 -8.52 -19.99
CA GLY A 5 14.18 -7.22 -20.38
C GLY A 5 15.70 -7.29 -20.30
N ALA A 6 16.37 -7.41 -21.45
CA ALA A 6 17.83 -7.30 -21.56
C ALA A 6 18.27 -5.85 -21.27
N ARG A 7 18.05 -5.39 -20.03
CA ARG A 7 18.40 -4.06 -19.55
C ARG A 7 19.61 -4.20 -18.63
N PRO A 8 20.80 -3.75 -19.06
CA PRO A 8 21.97 -3.72 -18.18
C PRO A 8 21.65 -2.85 -16.95
N GLY A 9 22.08 -3.23 -15.76
CA GLY A 9 21.96 -2.39 -14.56
C GLY A 9 22.81 -1.11 -14.62
N GLY A 10 23.71 -1.03 -15.60
CA GLY A 10 24.56 0.12 -15.91
C GLY A 10 25.38 -0.17 -17.17
N VAL A 11 25.91 0.89 -17.77
CA VAL A 11 26.75 0.84 -18.97
C VAL A 11 28.12 1.40 -18.63
N LEU A 12 29.17 0.69 -19.06
CA LEU A 12 30.53 1.21 -19.06
C LEU A 12 30.78 1.83 -20.43
N GLU A 13 30.91 3.15 -20.47
CA GLU A 13 31.18 3.92 -21.68
C GLU A 13 32.69 4.17 -21.77
N HIS A 14 33.32 3.78 -22.88
CA HIS A 14 34.73 4.04 -23.16
C HIS A 14 34.84 4.94 -24.41
N PRO A 15 35.65 6.02 -24.39
CA PRO A 15 35.68 7.01 -25.47
C PRO A 15 36.31 6.51 -26.78
N GLY A 16 37.10 5.43 -26.74
CA GLY A 16 37.72 4.79 -27.92
C GLY A 16 37.19 3.38 -28.22
N VAL A 17 37.66 2.78 -29.32
CA VAL A 17 37.30 1.41 -29.71
C VAL A 17 37.99 0.40 -28.78
N LEU A 18 37.19 -0.31 -27.98
CA LEU A 18 37.67 -1.43 -27.18
C LEU A 18 38.00 -2.63 -28.07
N LYS A 19 39.25 -3.10 -28.02
CA LYS A 19 39.67 -4.32 -28.74
C LYS A 19 39.09 -5.60 -28.13
N ASP A 20 38.82 -5.61 -26.83
CA ASP A 20 38.29 -6.78 -26.11
C ASP A 20 37.31 -6.35 -25.00
N PRO A 21 36.02 -6.16 -25.33
CA PRO A 21 35.00 -5.74 -24.36
C PRO A 21 34.75 -6.76 -23.24
N SER A 22 35.04 -8.04 -23.49
CA SER A 22 34.80 -9.14 -22.54
C SER A 22 35.68 -9.02 -21.30
N LYS A 23 36.95 -8.67 -21.48
CA LYS A 23 37.90 -8.47 -20.37
C LYS A 23 37.51 -7.34 -19.44
N LEU A 24 37.01 -6.23 -19.99
CA LEU A 24 36.54 -5.09 -19.19
C LEU A 24 35.31 -5.46 -18.36
N ARG A 25 34.40 -6.26 -18.93
CA ARG A 25 33.23 -6.77 -18.21
C ARG A 25 33.63 -7.74 -17.10
N GLU A 26 34.56 -8.65 -17.38
CA GLU A 26 35.04 -9.64 -16.41
C GLU A 26 35.81 -8.98 -15.25
N SER A 27 36.67 -8.00 -15.53
CA SER A 27 37.38 -7.24 -14.49
C SER A 27 36.40 -6.45 -13.61
N TRP A 28 35.39 -5.83 -14.22
CA TRP A 28 34.32 -5.15 -13.49
C TRP A 28 33.56 -6.09 -12.57
N HIS A 29 33.13 -7.25 -13.06
CA HIS A 29 32.43 -8.24 -12.23
C HIS A 29 33.33 -8.85 -11.14
N ALA A 30 34.61 -9.05 -11.40
CA ALA A 30 35.54 -9.59 -10.41
C ALA A 30 35.72 -8.64 -9.21
N VAL A 31 35.76 -7.32 -9.46
CA VAL A 31 36.03 -6.32 -8.43
C VAL A 31 34.76 -5.81 -7.76
N TYR A 32 33.65 -5.70 -8.50
CA TYR A 32 32.42 -5.05 -8.02
C TYR A 32 31.18 -5.97 -8.07
N GLY A 33 31.30 -7.18 -8.61
CA GLY A 33 30.22 -8.16 -8.63
C GLY A 33 30.07 -8.90 -7.29
N GLY A 34 28.83 -9.18 -6.91
CA GLY A 34 28.49 -9.97 -5.74
C GLY A 34 28.42 -9.17 -4.43
N THR A 35 27.66 -9.69 -3.47
CA THR A 35 27.37 -9.04 -2.17
C THR A 35 28.62 -8.80 -1.32
N MET A 36 29.70 -9.58 -1.51
CA MET A 36 30.97 -9.41 -0.77
C MET A 36 31.81 -8.19 -1.23
N ASN A 37 31.51 -7.61 -2.39
CA ASN A 37 32.26 -6.49 -2.97
C ASN A 37 31.54 -5.13 -2.82
N THR A 38 30.44 -5.10 -2.07
CA THR A 38 29.63 -3.91 -1.82
C THR A 38 30.43 -2.87 -1.03
N GLY A 39 30.44 -1.61 -1.50
CA GLY A 39 31.13 -0.49 -0.83
C GLY A 39 32.59 -0.26 -1.23
N ARG A 40 33.13 -1.04 -2.19
CA ARG A 40 34.46 -0.75 -2.77
C ARG A 40 34.42 0.52 -3.61
N ILE A 41 35.48 1.33 -3.52
CA ILE A 41 35.64 2.53 -4.35
C ILE A 41 35.86 2.09 -5.79
N ALA A 42 35.00 2.55 -6.69
CA ALA A 42 35.11 2.26 -8.11
C ALA A 42 36.22 3.12 -8.74
N VAL A 43 37.29 2.48 -9.18
CA VAL A 43 38.34 3.10 -10.01
C VAL A 43 38.17 2.61 -11.44
N LEU A 44 38.02 3.55 -12.36
CA LEU A 44 37.82 3.31 -13.79
C LEU A 44 39.07 3.74 -14.56
N GLU A 45 39.59 2.84 -15.39
CA GLU A 45 40.80 3.09 -16.20
C GLU A 45 40.46 3.84 -17.50
N GLU A 46 41.45 4.52 -18.09
CA GLU A 46 41.41 5.08 -19.45
C GLU A 46 40.16 5.90 -19.83
N GLY A 47 39.59 6.66 -18.88
CA GLY A 47 38.44 7.53 -19.15
C GLY A 47 37.11 6.80 -19.28
N VAL A 48 37.04 5.52 -18.87
CA VAL A 48 35.78 4.79 -18.74
C VAL A 48 34.85 5.52 -17.77
N LYS A 49 33.59 5.65 -18.14
CA LYS A 49 32.53 6.20 -17.29
C LYS A 49 31.49 5.13 -17.03
N TYR A 50 31.12 4.96 -15.75
CA TYR A 50 29.97 4.16 -15.38
C TYR A 50 28.72 5.05 -15.42
N GLN A 51 27.81 4.75 -16.33
CA GLN A 51 26.48 5.32 -16.34
C GLN A 51 25.51 4.31 -15.74
N GLN A 52 24.95 4.64 -14.58
CA GLN A 52 23.85 3.87 -14.03
C GLN A 52 22.63 4.05 -14.94
N ILE A 53 22.06 2.95 -15.43
CA ILE A 53 20.77 3.01 -16.12
C ILE A 53 19.73 3.22 -15.02
N ALA A 54 19.24 4.45 -14.89
CA ALA A 54 18.08 4.75 -14.06
C ALA A 54 16.85 4.03 -14.62
N ILE A 55 15.87 3.74 -13.74
CA ILE A 55 14.58 3.19 -14.18
C ILE A 55 14.02 4.16 -15.23
N PRO A 56 13.81 3.72 -16.48
CA PRO A 56 13.24 4.56 -17.53
C PRO A 56 11.90 5.16 -17.07
N PRO A 57 11.61 6.43 -17.39
CA PRO A 57 10.37 7.10 -16.97
C PRO A 57 9.09 6.30 -17.28
N GLU A 58 9.06 5.58 -18.40
CA GLU A 58 7.98 4.68 -18.80
C GLU A 58 7.73 3.51 -17.82
N GLU A 59 8.79 2.98 -17.20
CA GLU A 59 8.70 1.91 -16.20
C GLU A 59 8.25 2.46 -14.85
N ALA A 60 8.74 3.64 -14.47
CA ALA A 60 8.26 4.34 -13.28
C ALA A 60 6.76 4.63 -13.39
N GLN A 61 6.31 5.09 -14.55
CA GLN A 61 4.89 5.33 -14.85
C GLN A 61 4.06 4.04 -14.85
N PHE A 62 4.62 2.91 -15.31
CA PHE A 62 3.96 1.61 -15.21
C PHE A 62 3.77 1.15 -13.75
N LEU A 63 4.78 1.34 -12.90
CA LEU A 63 4.66 1.03 -11.46
C LEU A 63 3.62 1.93 -10.78
N GLU A 64 3.58 3.21 -11.13
CA GLU A 64 2.57 4.16 -10.66
C GLU A 64 1.15 3.74 -11.09
N THR A 65 0.99 3.29 -12.34
CA THR A 65 -0.27 2.76 -12.86
C THR A 65 -0.74 1.55 -12.05
N ARG A 66 0.17 0.65 -11.67
CA ARG A 66 -0.17 -0.52 -10.83
C ARG A 66 -0.58 -0.14 -9.40
N LYS A 67 0.02 0.89 -8.81
CA LYS A 67 -0.42 1.41 -7.52
C LYS A 67 -1.82 2.02 -7.62
N PHE A 68 -2.07 2.81 -8.67
CA PHE A 68 -3.39 3.39 -8.91
C PHE A 68 -4.49 2.32 -9.05
N GLN A 69 -4.19 1.17 -9.66
CA GLN A 69 -5.14 0.04 -9.75
C GLN A 69 -5.57 -0.50 -8.38
N ILE A 70 -4.67 -0.52 -7.39
CA ILE A 70 -5.01 -0.94 -6.02
C ILE A 70 -6.05 0.02 -5.43
N ASP A 71 -5.82 1.34 -5.58
CA ASP A 71 -6.74 2.39 -5.16
C ASP A 71 -8.11 2.29 -5.86
N GLU A 72 -8.15 1.98 -7.16
CA GLU A 72 -9.39 1.81 -7.91
C GLU A 72 -10.21 0.60 -7.41
N ILE A 73 -9.55 -0.54 -7.19
CA ILE A 73 -10.20 -1.74 -6.66
C ILE A 73 -10.71 -1.47 -5.25
N ALA A 74 -9.89 -0.87 -4.39
CA ALA A 74 -10.27 -0.52 -3.02
C ALA A 74 -11.50 0.39 -3.00
N ARG A 75 -11.54 1.40 -3.88
CA ARG A 75 -12.68 2.32 -4.05
C ARG A 75 -13.95 1.60 -4.48
N LEU A 76 -13.88 0.63 -5.38
CA LEU A 76 -15.03 -0.15 -5.83
C LEU A 76 -15.71 -0.87 -4.65
N TYR A 77 -14.91 -1.43 -3.74
CA TYR A 77 -15.39 -2.12 -2.54
C TYR A 77 -15.59 -1.19 -1.35
N ARG A 78 -15.33 0.11 -1.50
CA ARG A 78 -15.35 1.11 -0.42
C ARG A 78 -14.41 0.75 0.73
N VAL A 79 -13.32 0.03 0.46
CA VAL A 79 -12.32 -0.32 1.46
C VAL A 79 -11.26 0.80 1.47
N PRO A 80 -10.90 1.37 2.63
CA PRO A 80 -9.82 2.35 2.69
C PRO A 80 -8.47 1.75 2.25
N PRO A 81 -7.62 2.52 1.53
CA PRO A 81 -6.33 2.04 1.02
C PRO A 81 -5.40 1.45 2.10
N HIS A 82 -5.39 2.03 3.31
CA HIS A 82 -4.56 1.53 4.42
C HIS A 82 -4.92 0.11 4.86
N MET A 83 -6.16 -0.33 4.67
CA MET A 83 -6.59 -1.70 5.01
C MET A 83 -6.13 -2.74 3.98
N VAL A 84 -5.77 -2.31 2.77
CA VAL A 84 -5.21 -3.18 1.72
C VAL A 84 -3.69 -3.02 1.57
N GLY A 85 -3.06 -2.33 2.51
CA GLY A 85 -1.60 -2.17 2.58
C GLY A 85 -1.04 -0.96 1.84
N ASP A 86 -1.87 -0.05 1.33
CA ASP A 86 -1.42 1.22 0.76
C ASP A 86 -1.44 2.32 1.84
N LEU A 87 -0.24 2.70 2.28
CA LEU A 87 -0.01 3.69 3.33
C LEU A 87 0.50 5.03 2.80
N GLU A 88 0.60 5.24 1.48
CA GLU A 88 1.24 6.46 0.92
C GLU A 88 0.60 7.76 1.39
N LYS A 89 -0.72 7.73 1.65
CA LYS A 89 -1.51 8.88 2.10
C LYS A 89 -1.98 8.76 3.56
N SER A 90 -1.53 7.73 4.28
CA SER A 90 -2.00 7.43 5.64
C SER A 90 -0.95 7.80 6.67
N SER A 91 -1.23 8.81 7.49
CA SER A 91 -0.47 9.10 8.71
C SER A 91 -1.09 8.38 9.92
N PHE A 92 -0.30 8.08 10.95
CA PHE A 92 -0.80 7.39 12.16
C PHE A 92 -2.00 8.10 12.80
N ASN A 93 -2.01 9.45 12.81
CA ASN A 93 -3.11 10.26 13.35
C ASN A 93 -4.42 10.16 12.54
N ASN A 94 -4.34 9.70 11.28
CA ASN A 94 -5.45 9.60 10.33
C ASN A 94 -6.06 8.18 10.32
N ILE A 95 -5.30 7.15 10.70
CA ILE A 95 -5.75 5.74 10.64
C ILE A 95 -6.98 5.47 11.52
N GLU A 96 -7.08 6.08 12.70
CA GLU A 96 -8.22 5.90 13.59
C GLU A 96 -9.53 6.44 12.98
N GLN A 97 -9.47 7.63 12.39
CA GLN A 97 -10.62 8.22 11.69
C GLN A 97 -11.00 7.37 10.47
N GLN A 98 -10.04 6.92 9.66
CA GLN A 98 -10.33 6.04 8.52
C GLN A 98 -10.91 4.68 8.95
N SER A 99 -10.52 4.17 10.13
CA SER A 99 -11.09 2.95 10.70
C SER A 99 -12.57 3.14 11.08
N LEU A 100 -12.94 4.29 11.64
CA LEU A 100 -14.34 4.64 11.91
C LEU A 100 -15.14 4.81 10.61
N GLU A 101 -14.56 5.48 9.62
CA GLU A 101 -15.17 5.65 8.30
C GLU A 101 -15.44 4.31 7.62
N PHE A 102 -14.53 3.34 7.73
CA PHE A 102 -14.75 1.98 7.23
C PHE A 102 -15.98 1.32 7.87
N VAL A 103 -16.10 1.39 9.20
CA VAL A 103 -17.27 0.81 9.88
C VAL A 103 -18.55 1.49 9.40
N LYS A 104 -18.54 2.82 9.26
CA LYS A 104 -19.73 3.61 8.92
C LYS A 104 -20.15 3.48 7.45
N TYR A 105 -19.22 3.58 6.52
CA TYR A 105 -19.52 3.69 5.08
C TYR A 105 -19.38 2.37 4.32
N THR A 106 -18.67 1.40 4.90
CA THR A 106 -18.41 0.10 4.28
C THR A 106 -19.18 -1.00 4.98
N LEU A 107 -18.97 -1.20 6.29
CA LEU A 107 -19.58 -2.32 7.01
C LEU A 107 -21.07 -2.12 7.31
N ASN A 108 -21.47 -0.95 7.79
CA ASN A 108 -22.84 -0.70 8.24
C ASN A 108 -23.90 -0.97 7.14
N PRO A 109 -23.70 -0.61 5.85
CA PRO A 109 -24.61 -1.00 4.78
C PRO A 109 -24.80 -2.52 4.64
N TRP A 110 -23.75 -3.32 4.80
CA TRP A 110 -23.82 -4.78 4.75
C TRP A 110 -24.52 -5.36 5.97
N VAL A 111 -24.17 -4.86 7.15
CA VAL A 111 -24.80 -5.22 8.43
C VAL A 111 -26.31 -5.02 8.37
N VAL A 112 -26.76 -3.84 7.91
CA VAL A 112 -28.19 -3.53 7.77
C VAL A 112 -28.89 -4.48 6.79
N ARG A 113 -28.26 -4.81 5.65
CA ARG A 113 -28.84 -5.78 4.70
C ARG A 113 -29.00 -7.15 5.34
N TRP A 114 -28.02 -7.62 6.11
CA TRP A 114 -28.12 -8.88 6.81
C TRP A 114 -29.20 -8.86 7.88
N GLU A 115 -29.28 -7.80 8.68
CA GLU A 115 -30.34 -7.64 9.68
C GLU A 115 -31.73 -7.69 9.05
N GLN A 116 -31.95 -6.97 7.96
CA GLN A 116 -33.22 -6.99 7.23
C GLN A 116 -33.53 -8.38 6.66
N SER A 117 -32.52 -9.07 6.09
CA SER A 117 -32.68 -10.43 5.57
C SER A 117 -33.01 -11.42 6.69
N LEU A 118 -32.34 -11.32 7.84
CA LEU A 118 -32.57 -12.17 9.00
C LEU A 118 -33.94 -11.90 9.63
N GLN A 119 -34.34 -10.63 9.77
CA GLN A 119 -35.68 -10.26 10.22
C GLN A 119 -36.75 -10.84 9.30
N LYS A 120 -36.53 -10.81 7.98
CA LYS A 120 -37.46 -11.38 7.01
C LYS A 120 -37.54 -12.91 7.10
N ALA A 121 -36.41 -13.58 7.27
CA ALA A 121 -36.34 -15.03 7.23
C ALA A 121 -36.70 -15.72 8.55
N LEU A 122 -36.41 -15.08 9.69
CA LEU A 122 -36.48 -15.72 11.01
C LEU A 122 -37.66 -15.25 11.87
N LEU A 123 -38.25 -14.09 11.57
CA LEU A 123 -39.37 -13.54 12.33
C LEU A 123 -40.66 -13.55 11.50
N THR A 124 -41.74 -13.97 12.14
CA THR A 124 -43.11 -13.81 11.63
C THR A 124 -43.55 -12.35 11.64
N ASP A 125 -44.59 -12.01 10.89
CA ASP A 125 -45.08 -10.62 10.82
C ASP A 125 -45.60 -10.09 12.17
N ARG A 126 -46.02 -10.97 13.08
CA ARG A 126 -46.37 -10.59 14.46
C ARG A 126 -45.13 -10.29 15.27
N GLU A 127 -44.13 -11.16 15.23
CA GLU A 127 -42.88 -11.01 15.99
C GLU A 127 -42.08 -9.78 15.57
N ARG A 128 -42.13 -9.37 14.29
CA ARG A 128 -41.46 -8.14 13.82
C ARG A 128 -41.99 -6.85 14.45
N LYS A 129 -43.15 -6.88 15.11
CA LYS A 129 -43.70 -5.72 15.85
C LYS A 129 -43.10 -5.59 17.25
N GLU A 130 -42.61 -6.69 17.80
CA GLU A 130 -42.10 -6.77 19.19
C GLU A 130 -40.58 -6.97 19.23
N TYR A 131 -40.01 -7.62 18.23
CA TYR A 131 -38.61 -8.03 18.19
C TYR A 131 -37.91 -7.51 16.93
N PHE A 132 -36.62 -7.22 17.08
CA PHE A 132 -35.74 -6.87 15.98
C PHE A 132 -34.38 -7.56 16.16
N ILE A 133 -33.76 -7.94 15.04
CA ILE A 133 -32.40 -8.48 15.00
C ILE A 133 -31.45 -7.34 14.66
N ARG A 134 -30.42 -7.13 15.49
CA ARG A 134 -29.40 -6.10 15.31
C ARG A 134 -28.02 -6.65 15.67
N PHE A 135 -27.02 -6.41 14.83
CA PHE A 135 -25.63 -6.65 15.17
C PHE A 135 -25.07 -5.49 15.99
N LYS A 136 -24.38 -5.80 17.09
CA LYS A 136 -23.70 -4.78 17.90
C LYS A 136 -22.36 -4.39 17.29
N VAL A 137 -22.35 -3.32 16.49
CA VAL A 137 -21.13 -2.74 15.90
C VAL A 137 -20.48 -1.65 16.76
N ASP A 138 -21.11 -1.26 17.87
CA ASP A 138 -20.60 -0.22 18.79
C ASP A 138 -19.27 -0.59 19.46
N GLY A 139 -18.88 -1.86 19.42
CA GLY A 139 -17.54 -2.31 19.84
C GLY A 139 -16.45 -1.91 18.86
N LEU A 140 -16.76 -1.86 17.56
CA LEU A 140 -15.83 -1.48 16.49
C LEU A 140 -15.68 0.04 16.40
N LEU A 141 -16.76 0.78 16.67
CA LEU A 141 -16.75 2.24 16.77
C LEU A 141 -16.04 2.75 18.05
N ARG A 142 -15.62 1.83 18.94
CA ARG A 142 -15.08 2.12 20.26
C ARG A 142 -13.56 2.37 20.28
N GLY A 143 -12.89 2.29 19.13
CA GLY A 143 -11.43 2.29 19.01
C GLY A 143 -10.71 3.52 19.59
N ASP A 144 -11.40 4.65 19.73
CA ASP A 144 -10.82 5.85 20.33
C ASP A 144 -11.29 6.02 21.79
N TYR A 145 -10.62 5.29 22.69
CA TYR A 145 -10.83 5.42 24.14
C TYR A 145 -10.61 6.86 24.62
N LYS A 146 -9.68 7.60 24.00
CA LYS A 146 -9.29 8.95 24.40
C LYS A 146 -10.38 9.97 24.09
N SER A 147 -10.85 10.07 22.84
CA SER A 147 -11.93 11.00 22.49
C SER A 147 -13.23 10.67 23.20
N ARG A 148 -13.47 9.40 23.55
CA ARG A 148 -14.63 9.01 24.34
C ARG A 148 -14.52 9.47 25.80
N MET A 149 -13.34 9.34 26.41
CA MET A 149 -13.11 9.86 27.75
C MET A 149 -13.13 11.39 27.79
N GLU A 150 -12.67 12.05 26.73
CA GLU A 150 -12.81 13.50 26.55
C GLU A 150 -14.28 13.89 26.39
N GLY A 151 -15.06 13.19 25.57
CA GLY A 151 -16.51 13.39 25.43
C GLY A 151 -17.27 13.18 26.75
N TYR A 152 -16.91 12.16 27.53
CA TYR A 152 -17.46 11.94 28.88
C TYR A 152 -16.99 12.98 29.90
N ALA A 153 -15.78 13.52 29.76
CA ALA A 153 -15.31 14.62 30.58
C ALA A 153 -16.11 15.89 30.26
N ILE A 154 -16.28 16.23 28.98
CA ILE A 154 -17.07 17.37 28.52
C ILE A 154 -18.53 17.23 28.95
N GLY A 155 -19.14 16.06 28.78
CA GLY A 155 -20.51 15.80 29.23
C GLY A 155 -20.68 15.95 30.74
N ARG A 156 -19.74 15.44 31.55
CA ARG A 156 -19.74 15.67 33.01
C ARG A 156 -19.50 17.12 33.39
N GLN A 157 -18.74 17.87 32.59
CA GLN A 157 -18.37 19.25 32.88
C GLN A 157 -19.47 20.23 32.48
N ASN A 158 -20.29 19.89 31.48
CA ASN A 158 -21.34 20.74 30.94
C ASN A 158 -22.77 20.41 31.41
N GLY A 159 -22.95 19.33 32.19
CA GLY A 159 -24.23 18.95 32.80
C GLY A 159 -25.03 17.95 31.97
#